data_AF-A0A0Q2M5B4-F1
#
_entry.id   AF-A0A0Q2M5B4-F1
#
_cell.length_a   1.000
_cell.length_b   1.000
_cell.length_c   1.000
_cell.angle_alpha   90.00
_cell.angle_beta   90.00
_cell.angle_gamma   90.00
#
_symmetry.space_group_name_H-M   'P 1'
#
loop_
_entity.id
_entity.type
_entity.pdbx_description
1 polymer ?
#
loop_
_entity_poly.entity_id
_entity_poly.type
_entity_poly.pdbx_seq_one_letter_code
_entity_poly.pdbx_strand_id
1 'polypeptide(L)'
;MLKAISGIVGKVLKHFVDYWDESVWGAGWMWFAFVDESGKPKFWEKDVRQEPLYVISAVVVHESKVSSLYHEIEGLKRMVLPRDKWSVEIHTKEIVHGNKNYTGVPLEKRVGLLDGLFGILSEFEGLYIMSVVVDKPKVLALNSGFSRNQLGRLAHAYAFKVLADMVEHFLRVKLMTEGYEFLLWVIDDSVRVERDRTRDSLIEAVIRGGYDPLLGRDATSFYTILPPLFAHSYQHLGLQVADAVSYVISRRLRGSPSKKAFDFEGYFQIILSKLYGDGLVVVSRIPRKEHWWM
;
A
#
# COMPACT_ATOMS: atom_id res chain seq x y z
N MET A 1 -19.33 -1.50 33.55
CA MET A 1 -18.92 -1.81 32.16
C MET A 1 -17.41 -1.63 31.95
N LEU A 2 -16.81 -0.47 32.27
CA LEU A 2 -15.35 -0.25 32.18
C LEU A 2 -14.49 -1.19 33.07
N LYS A 3 -14.99 -1.63 34.24
CA LYS A 3 -14.29 -2.62 35.08
C LYS A 3 -14.32 -4.06 34.52
N ALA A 4 -15.27 -4.39 33.65
CA ALA A 4 -15.35 -5.72 33.03
C ALA A 4 -14.36 -5.87 31.86
N ILE A 5 -14.09 -4.76 31.15
CA ILE A 5 -13.13 -4.72 30.04
C ILE A 5 -11.69 -4.84 30.56
N SER A 6 -11.37 -4.24 31.70
CA SER A 6 -10.06 -4.36 32.38
C SER A 6 -9.72 -5.81 32.78
N GLY A 7 -10.71 -6.60 33.22
CA GLY A 7 -10.49 -7.98 33.66
C GLY A 7 -10.27 -8.97 32.51
N ILE A 8 -10.87 -8.73 31.35
CA ILE A 8 -10.71 -9.57 30.15
C ILE A 8 -9.38 -9.25 29.47
N VAL A 9 -9.04 -7.96 29.32
CA VAL A 9 -7.75 -7.53 28.75
C VAL A 9 -6.58 -8.01 29.62
N GLY A 10 -6.71 -7.94 30.95
CA GLY A 10 -5.69 -8.46 31.87
C GLY A 10 -5.50 -9.98 31.83
N LYS A 11 -6.56 -10.77 31.58
CA LYS A 11 -6.46 -12.24 31.45
C LYS A 11 -5.89 -12.67 30.10
N VAL A 12 -6.23 -11.96 29.01
CA VAL A 12 -5.66 -12.20 27.68
C VAL A 12 -4.17 -11.85 27.67
N LEU A 13 -3.79 -10.71 28.24
CA LEU A 13 -2.38 -10.32 28.38
C LEU A 13 -1.59 -11.29 29.25
N LYS A 14 -2.17 -11.79 30.35
CA LYS A 14 -1.46 -12.74 31.23
C LYS A 14 -1.22 -14.10 30.56
N HIS A 15 -2.17 -14.59 29.76
CA HIS A 15 -1.96 -15.81 28.97
C HIS A 15 -0.94 -15.65 27.85
N PHE A 16 -0.80 -14.44 27.30
CA PHE A 16 0.29 -14.13 26.37
C PHE A 16 1.65 -14.09 27.09
N VAL A 17 1.73 -13.44 28.26
CA VAL A 17 2.96 -13.27 29.07
C VAL A 17 3.51 -14.58 29.63
N ASP A 18 2.69 -15.59 29.87
CA ASP A 18 3.18 -16.87 30.40
C ASP A 18 3.76 -17.81 29.30
N TYR A 19 3.62 -17.45 28.01
CA TYR A 19 4.23 -18.14 26.84
C TYR A 19 5.46 -17.38 26.28
N TRP A 20 6.00 -16.45 27.07
CA TRP A 20 6.95 -15.42 26.67
C TRP A 20 8.39 -15.86 26.94
N ASP A 21 8.88 -16.80 26.14
CA ASP A 21 10.29 -17.20 26.15
C ASP A 21 11.10 -16.29 25.20
N GLU A 22 12.10 -15.58 25.73
CA GLU A 22 12.97 -14.67 24.98
C GLU A 22 13.79 -15.38 23.89
N SER A 23 13.92 -16.72 23.93
CA SER A 23 14.58 -17.52 22.89
C SER A 23 13.78 -17.63 21.58
N VAL A 24 12.51 -17.24 21.58
CA VAL A 24 11.60 -17.26 20.40
C VAL A 24 11.75 -15.98 19.54
N TRP A 25 12.24 -14.88 20.12
CA TRP A 25 12.33 -13.56 19.47
C TRP A 25 13.61 -13.31 18.65
N GLY A 26 14.46 -14.33 18.49
CA GLY A 26 15.67 -14.22 17.66
C GLY A 26 15.40 -14.18 16.16
N ALA A 27 14.22 -14.63 15.72
CA ALA A 27 13.72 -14.48 14.35
C ALA A 27 12.62 -13.42 14.36
N GLY A 28 12.51 -12.60 13.32
CA GLY A 28 11.38 -11.70 13.16
C GLY A 28 10.12 -12.47 12.74
N TRP A 29 8.95 -12.03 13.20
CA TRP A 29 7.65 -12.69 12.98
C TRP A 29 6.64 -11.70 12.39
N MET A 30 7.08 -10.65 11.69
CA MET A 30 6.19 -9.58 11.24
C MET A 30 6.48 -9.14 9.80
N TRP A 31 5.41 -8.97 9.04
CA TRP A 31 5.40 -8.30 7.75
C TRP A 31 4.86 -6.89 7.89
N PHE A 32 5.38 -5.98 7.08
CA PHE A 32 4.82 -4.65 6.88
C PHE A 32 4.19 -4.57 5.51
N ALA A 33 2.92 -4.16 5.42
CA ALA A 33 2.29 -3.75 4.18
C ALA A 33 2.23 -2.22 4.15
N PHE A 34 3.16 -1.61 3.40
CA PHE A 34 3.16 -0.17 3.15
C PHE A 34 2.21 0.15 2.01
N VAL A 35 1.21 0.99 2.25
CA VAL A 35 0.14 1.27 1.29
C VAL A 35 0.08 2.74 0.95
N ASP A 36 0.13 3.01 -0.35
CA ASP A 36 -0.06 4.34 -0.90
C ASP A 36 -0.75 4.27 -2.28
N GLU A 37 -1.22 5.40 -2.77
CA GLU A 37 -2.08 5.52 -3.93
C GLU A 37 -1.58 6.54 -4.96
N SER A 38 -2.02 6.37 -6.20
CA SER A 38 -1.83 7.36 -7.26
C SER A 38 -3.15 7.70 -7.94
N GLY A 39 -3.40 9.00 -8.03
CA GLY A 39 -4.64 9.58 -8.53
C GLY A 39 -5.69 9.71 -7.44
N LYS A 40 -6.83 10.34 -7.75
CA LYS A 40 -7.92 10.54 -6.78
C LYS A 40 -9.07 9.58 -7.05
N PRO A 41 -9.75 9.01 -6.04
CA PRO A 41 -10.95 8.20 -6.24
C PRO A 41 -12.19 9.08 -6.52
N LYS A 42 -12.08 10.06 -7.42
CA LYS A 42 -13.14 10.98 -7.81
C LYS A 42 -13.63 10.68 -9.22
N PHE A 43 -14.96 10.71 -9.39
CA PHE A 43 -15.67 10.36 -10.63
C PHE A 43 -16.32 11.58 -11.31
N TRP A 44 -15.86 12.80 -11.02
CA TRP A 44 -16.29 13.98 -11.78
C TRP A 44 -15.69 13.92 -13.18
N GLU A 45 -16.39 14.47 -14.17
CA GLU A 45 -15.98 14.38 -15.58
C GLU A 45 -14.53 14.85 -15.82
N LYS A 46 -14.14 15.96 -15.19
CA LYS A 46 -12.75 16.46 -15.24
C LYS A 46 -11.74 15.46 -14.66
N ASP A 47 -12.09 14.79 -13.55
CA ASP A 47 -11.19 13.88 -12.85
C ASP A 47 -11.05 12.56 -13.64
N VAL A 48 -12.14 12.07 -14.24
CA VAL A 48 -12.11 10.89 -15.11
C VAL A 48 -11.31 11.15 -16.38
N ARG A 49 -11.37 12.36 -16.95
CA ARG A 49 -10.56 12.72 -18.13
C ARG A 49 -9.08 12.88 -17.83
N GLN A 50 -8.72 13.52 -16.72
CA GLN A 50 -7.32 13.83 -16.39
C GLN A 50 -6.60 12.66 -15.69
N GLU A 51 -7.31 11.94 -14.84
CA GLU A 51 -6.81 10.82 -14.05
C GLU A 51 -7.79 9.62 -14.21
N PRO A 52 -7.89 9.00 -15.40
CA PRO A 52 -8.86 7.94 -15.67
C PRO A 52 -8.64 6.69 -14.81
N LEU A 53 -7.44 6.53 -14.26
CA LEU A 53 -7.08 5.44 -13.37
C LEU A 53 -6.86 5.95 -11.96
N TYR A 54 -7.34 5.19 -10.98
CA TYR A 54 -6.95 5.31 -9.58
C TYR A 54 -6.24 4.01 -9.20
N VAL A 55 -5.02 4.10 -8.67
CA VAL A 55 -4.20 2.92 -8.33
C VAL A 55 -3.89 2.97 -6.86
N ILE A 56 -4.01 1.83 -6.20
CA ILE A 56 -3.54 1.62 -4.83
C ILE A 56 -2.59 0.43 -4.84
N SER A 57 -1.45 0.54 -4.14
CA SER A 57 -0.46 -0.52 -4.07
C SER A 57 -0.03 -0.77 -2.65
N ALA A 58 0.20 -2.04 -2.32
CA ALA A 58 0.90 -2.48 -1.14
C ALA A 58 2.30 -2.96 -1.53
N VAL A 59 3.30 -2.48 -0.80
CA VAL A 59 4.66 -3.02 -0.80
C VAL A 59 4.81 -3.81 0.50
N VAL A 60 4.97 -5.11 0.37
CA VAL A 60 4.99 -6.06 1.49
C VAL A 60 6.41 -6.56 1.71
N VAL A 61 6.95 -6.32 2.91
CA VAL A 61 8.34 -6.62 3.28
C VAL A 61 8.39 -7.18 4.69
N HIS A 62 9.18 -8.23 4.89
CA HIS A 62 9.39 -8.82 6.21
C HIS A 62 10.24 -7.89 7.10
N GLU A 63 9.95 -7.81 8.39
CA GLU A 63 10.57 -6.86 9.31
C GLU A 63 12.09 -6.93 9.33
N SER A 64 12.64 -8.14 9.22
CA SER A 64 14.08 -8.38 9.17
C SER A 64 14.78 -7.73 7.97
N LYS A 65 14.03 -7.34 6.94
CA LYS A 65 14.53 -6.70 5.71
C LYS A 65 14.25 -5.20 5.65
N VAL A 66 13.32 -4.67 6.46
CA VAL A 66 12.92 -3.24 6.42
C VAL A 66 14.12 -2.31 6.61
N SER A 67 14.98 -2.59 7.59
CA SER A 67 16.16 -1.75 7.84
C SER A 67 17.15 -1.75 6.67
N SER A 68 17.30 -2.88 5.96
CA SER A 68 18.18 -2.96 4.78
C SER A 68 17.63 -2.13 3.64
N LEU A 69 16.33 -2.28 3.35
CA LEU A 69 15.64 -1.48 2.33
C LEU A 69 15.81 0.02 2.59
N TYR A 70 15.63 0.44 3.85
CA TYR A 70 15.73 1.83 4.24
C TYR A 70 17.17 2.35 4.07
N HIS A 71 18.16 1.52 4.43
CA HIS A 71 19.56 1.86 4.26
C HIS A 71 19.94 2.07 2.79
N GLU A 72 19.49 1.19 1.90
CA GLU A 72 19.75 1.29 0.47
C GLU A 72 19.12 2.54 -0.16
N ILE A 73 17.86 2.84 0.19
CA ILE A 73 17.16 4.04 -0.31
C ILE A 73 17.82 5.32 0.21
N GLU A 74 18.20 5.38 1.49
CA GLU A 74 18.93 6.54 2.04
C GLU A 74 20.32 6.69 1.42
N GLY A 75 21.01 5.58 1.18
CA GLY A 75 22.29 5.55 0.44
C GLY A 75 22.15 6.13 -0.96
N LEU A 76 21.11 5.71 -1.70
CA LEU A 76 20.78 6.25 -3.02
C LEU A 76 20.51 7.76 -2.97
N LYS A 77 19.68 8.22 -2.02
CA LYS A 77 19.40 9.66 -1.85
C LYS A 77 20.68 10.45 -1.66
N ARG A 78 21.62 9.97 -0.83
CA ARG A 78 22.91 10.63 -0.58
C ARG A 78 23.83 10.64 -1.79
N MET A 79 23.80 9.58 -2.59
CA MET A 79 24.61 9.43 -3.80
C MET A 79 24.12 10.36 -4.93
N VAL A 80 22.80 10.49 -5.08
CA VAL A 80 22.19 11.17 -6.21
C VAL A 80 21.91 12.63 -5.91
N LEU A 81 21.31 12.94 -4.76
CA LEU A 81 20.82 14.28 -4.44
C LEU A 81 21.91 15.17 -3.81
N PRO A 82 21.82 16.50 -4.01
CA PRO A 82 22.68 17.43 -3.29
C PRO A 82 22.40 17.38 -1.79
N ARG A 83 23.39 17.79 -0.97
CA ARG A 83 23.39 17.60 0.49
C ARG A 83 22.21 18.24 1.19
N ASP A 84 21.78 19.42 0.75
CA ASP A 84 20.61 20.14 1.27
C ASP A 84 19.28 19.43 0.96
N LYS A 85 19.31 18.39 0.12
CA LYS A 85 18.15 17.59 -0.30
C LYS A 85 18.19 16.16 0.21
N TRP A 86 19.16 15.75 1.03
CA TRP A 86 19.23 14.36 1.50
C TRP A 86 18.03 13.93 2.37
N SER A 87 17.37 14.86 3.05
CA SER A 87 16.20 14.57 3.88
C SER A 87 14.87 14.67 3.12
N VAL A 88 14.87 14.97 1.82
CA VAL A 88 13.60 15.09 1.08
C VAL A 88 12.93 13.73 0.93
N GLU A 89 11.60 13.74 1.02
CA GLU A 89 10.76 12.61 0.70
C GLU A 89 10.80 12.30 -0.79
N ILE A 90 10.90 11.02 -1.13
CA ILE A 90 10.70 10.50 -2.48
C ILE A 90 9.19 10.53 -2.77
N HIS A 91 8.75 11.59 -3.42
CA HIS A 91 7.43 11.67 -4.03
C HIS A 91 7.57 11.69 -5.54
N THR A 92 7.18 10.60 -6.18
CA THR A 92 7.48 10.27 -7.59
C THR A 92 6.93 11.30 -8.56
N LYS A 93 5.74 11.82 -8.28
CA LYS A 93 5.18 12.93 -9.06
C LYS A 93 6.09 14.17 -9.01
N GLU A 94 6.60 14.52 -7.84
CA GLU A 94 7.47 15.69 -7.66
C GLU A 94 8.83 15.49 -8.35
N ILE A 95 9.39 14.28 -8.28
CA ILE A 95 10.60 13.88 -9.02
C ILE A 95 10.38 14.04 -10.52
N VAL A 96 9.29 13.50 -11.07
CA VAL A 96 9.03 13.55 -12.52
C VAL A 96 8.80 14.97 -13.01
N HIS A 97 8.13 15.81 -12.21
CA HIS A 97 7.82 17.19 -12.57
C HIS A 97 8.91 18.20 -12.21
N GLY A 98 9.84 17.87 -11.31
CA GLY A 98 10.92 18.76 -10.87
C GLY A 98 10.41 19.96 -10.08
N ASN A 99 9.39 19.75 -9.25
CA ASN A 99 8.76 20.82 -8.46
C ASN A 99 8.87 20.54 -6.95
N LYS A 100 8.43 21.50 -6.13
CA LYS A 100 8.44 21.44 -4.65
C LYS A 100 9.81 21.00 -4.10
N ASN A 101 9.90 19.81 -3.50
CA ASN A 101 11.12 19.28 -2.91
C ASN A 101 12.26 19.13 -3.92
N TYR A 102 11.91 18.94 -5.20
CA TYR A 102 12.83 18.72 -6.30
C TYR A 102 13.03 19.96 -7.19
N THR A 103 12.53 21.14 -6.80
CA THR A 103 12.85 22.40 -7.48
C THR A 103 14.36 22.62 -7.43
N GLY A 104 14.95 22.91 -8.60
CA GLY A 104 16.40 23.15 -8.75
C GLY A 104 17.26 21.89 -8.86
N VAL A 105 16.68 20.69 -8.71
CA VAL A 105 17.41 19.43 -8.91
C VAL A 105 17.50 19.11 -10.41
N PRO A 106 18.71 18.93 -10.98
CA PRO A 106 18.91 18.61 -12.40
C PRO A 106 18.10 17.38 -12.84
N LEU A 107 17.66 17.36 -14.10
CA LEU A 107 16.85 16.27 -14.63
C LEU A 107 17.57 14.93 -14.51
N GLU A 108 18.87 14.90 -14.79
CA GLU A 108 19.73 13.72 -14.76
C GLU A 108 19.79 13.11 -13.35
N LYS A 109 19.84 13.95 -12.31
CA LYS A 109 19.76 13.49 -10.92
C LYS A 109 18.37 12.98 -10.56
N ARG A 110 17.31 13.59 -11.08
CA ARG A 110 15.93 13.10 -10.86
C ARG A 110 15.68 11.76 -11.56
N VAL A 111 16.21 11.58 -12.76
CA VAL A 111 16.20 10.31 -13.49
C VAL A 111 17.01 9.26 -12.73
N GLY A 112 18.26 9.57 -12.36
CA GLY A 112 19.11 8.66 -11.59
C GLY A 112 18.54 8.26 -10.23
N LEU A 113 17.74 9.12 -9.59
CA LEU A 113 17.04 8.77 -8.35
C LEU A 113 15.95 7.72 -8.62
N LEU A 114 15.18 7.86 -9.70
CA LEU A 114 14.12 6.92 -10.02
C LEU A 114 14.68 5.61 -10.58
N ASP A 115 15.70 5.67 -11.45
CA ASP A 115 16.44 4.51 -11.94
C ASP A 115 17.06 3.72 -10.79
N GLY A 116 17.75 4.42 -9.88
CA GLY A 116 18.36 3.78 -8.72
C GLY A 116 17.34 3.16 -7.77
N LEU A 117 16.18 3.81 -7.59
CA LEU A 117 15.11 3.26 -6.75
C LEU A 117 14.58 1.96 -7.33
N PHE A 118 14.25 1.92 -8.62
CA PHE A 118 13.79 0.70 -9.27
C PHE A 118 14.91 -0.34 -9.43
N GLY A 119 16.18 0.07 -9.52
CA GLY A 119 17.33 -0.82 -9.40
C GLY A 119 17.38 -1.54 -8.05
N ILE A 120 17.19 -0.80 -6.95
CA ILE A 120 17.04 -1.40 -5.61
C ILE A 120 15.88 -2.39 -5.61
N LEU A 121 14.69 -1.99 -6.09
CA LEU A 121 13.52 -2.89 -6.08
C LEU A 121 13.74 -4.16 -6.90
N SER A 122 14.43 -4.08 -8.03
CA SER A 122 14.80 -5.24 -8.87
C SER A 122 15.60 -6.27 -8.08
N GLU A 123 16.64 -5.82 -7.38
CA GLU A 123 17.58 -6.72 -6.69
C GLU A 123 17.12 -7.07 -5.26
N PHE A 124 16.18 -6.33 -4.67
CA PHE A 124 15.77 -6.54 -3.29
C PHE A 124 14.93 -7.82 -3.11
N GLU A 125 15.51 -8.81 -2.46
CA GLU A 125 14.84 -10.09 -2.15
C GLU A 125 13.84 -9.94 -1.00
N GLY A 126 12.70 -10.65 -1.09
CA GLY A 126 11.67 -10.65 -0.04
C GLY A 126 10.78 -9.42 -0.03
N LEU A 127 10.80 -8.60 -1.09
CA LEU A 127 9.83 -7.54 -1.34
C LEU A 127 8.79 -8.03 -2.35
N TYR A 128 7.52 -7.88 -1.98
CA TYR A 128 6.38 -8.26 -2.80
C TYR A 128 5.51 -7.04 -3.09
N ILE A 129 4.94 -6.98 -4.28
CA ILE A 129 4.03 -5.92 -4.70
C ILE A 129 2.65 -6.51 -4.98
N MET A 130 1.63 -5.82 -4.51
CA MET A 130 0.23 -6.07 -4.84
C MET A 130 -0.44 -4.74 -5.17
N SER A 131 -1.20 -4.67 -6.25
CA SER A 131 -1.78 -3.43 -6.73
C SER A 131 -3.19 -3.64 -7.27
N VAL A 132 -4.07 -2.67 -6.99
CA VAL A 132 -5.42 -2.62 -7.52
C VAL A 132 -5.60 -1.36 -8.34
N VAL A 133 -6.05 -1.52 -9.59
CA VAL A 133 -6.29 -0.43 -10.54
C VAL A 133 -7.78 -0.28 -10.76
N VAL A 134 -8.34 0.87 -10.41
CA VAL A 134 -9.72 1.23 -10.73
C VAL A 134 -9.77 1.96 -12.07
N ASP A 135 -10.38 1.31 -13.07
CA ASP A 135 -10.70 1.89 -14.37
C ASP A 135 -11.97 2.74 -14.26
N LYS A 136 -11.82 4.04 -14.02
CA LYS A 136 -12.96 4.92 -13.74
C LYS A 136 -13.94 5.04 -14.91
N PRO A 137 -13.50 5.16 -16.18
CA PRO A 137 -14.41 5.13 -17.32
C PRO A 137 -15.32 3.88 -17.32
N LYS A 138 -14.75 2.69 -17.10
CA LYS A 138 -15.54 1.45 -17.08
C LYS A 138 -16.47 1.38 -15.87
N VAL A 139 -15.98 1.75 -14.68
CA VAL A 139 -16.82 1.79 -13.46
C VAL A 139 -17.99 2.75 -13.66
N LEU A 140 -17.75 3.94 -14.23
CA LEU A 140 -18.82 4.91 -14.49
C LEU A 140 -19.87 4.36 -15.47
N ALA A 141 -19.44 3.63 -16.51
CA ALA A 141 -20.33 3.02 -17.49
C ALA A 141 -21.16 1.86 -16.91
N LEU A 142 -20.56 1.02 -16.05
CA LEU A 142 -21.19 -0.19 -15.51
C LEU A 142 -21.98 0.02 -14.21
N ASN A 143 -21.93 1.22 -13.63
CA ASN A 143 -22.58 1.56 -12.36
C ASN A 143 -23.50 2.81 -12.49
N SER A 144 -24.27 2.90 -13.58
CA SER A 144 -25.12 4.05 -13.95
C SER A 144 -26.20 4.46 -12.93
N GLY A 145 -26.44 3.68 -11.88
CA GLY A 145 -27.40 3.98 -10.80
C GLY A 145 -26.83 4.69 -9.57
N PHE A 146 -25.51 4.93 -9.51
CA PHE A 146 -24.87 5.57 -8.36
C PHE A 146 -24.50 7.02 -8.66
N SER A 147 -24.65 7.91 -7.68
CA SER A 147 -24.06 9.25 -7.78
C SER A 147 -22.52 9.17 -7.84
N ARG A 148 -21.88 10.13 -8.51
CA ARG A 148 -20.41 10.21 -8.64
C ARG A 148 -19.70 10.23 -7.27
N ASN A 149 -20.29 10.88 -6.28
CA ASN A 149 -19.77 10.91 -4.90
C ASN A 149 -19.88 9.54 -4.22
N GLN A 150 -20.99 8.81 -4.42
CA GLN A 150 -21.12 7.44 -3.94
C GLN A 150 -20.11 6.52 -4.63
N LEU A 151 -19.94 6.63 -5.95
CA LEU A 151 -18.96 5.84 -6.70
C LEU A 151 -17.53 6.07 -6.21
N GLY A 152 -17.15 7.31 -5.94
CA GLY A 152 -15.81 7.60 -5.43
C GLY A 152 -15.52 6.89 -4.10
N ARG A 153 -16.46 6.95 -3.15
CA ARG A 153 -16.33 6.27 -1.86
C ARG A 153 -16.31 4.75 -2.01
N LEU A 154 -17.24 4.21 -2.80
CA LEU A 154 -17.35 2.77 -3.01
C LEU A 154 -16.13 2.21 -3.76
N ALA A 155 -15.63 2.90 -4.77
CA ALA A 155 -14.46 2.48 -5.51
C ALA A 155 -13.19 2.47 -4.65
N HIS A 156 -13.00 3.48 -3.80
CA HIS A 156 -11.87 3.52 -2.88
C HIS A 156 -11.92 2.37 -1.86
N ALA A 157 -13.06 2.20 -1.18
CA ALA A 157 -13.24 1.14 -0.19
C ALA A 157 -13.14 -0.27 -0.81
N TYR A 158 -13.70 -0.47 -2.01
CA TYR A 158 -13.62 -1.74 -2.71
C TYR A 158 -12.19 -2.05 -3.19
N ALA A 159 -11.46 -1.06 -3.71
CA ALA A 159 -10.07 -1.26 -4.12
C ALA A 159 -9.19 -1.65 -2.92
N PHE A 160 -9.38 -1.00 -1.77
CA PHE A 160 -8.71 -1.39 -0.53
C PHE A 160 -9.10 -2.78 -0.04
N LYS A 161 -10.39 -3.16 -0.14
CA LYS A 161 -10.82 -4.52 0.19
C LYS A 161 -10.10 -5.55 -0.68
N VAL A 162 -10.10 -5.37 -2.00
CA VAL A 162 -9.43 -6.30 -2.92
C VAL A 162 -7.94 -6.39 -2.60
N LEU A 163 -7.29 -5.25 -2.30
CA LEU A 163 -5.89 -5.23 -1.87
C LEU A 163 -5.68 -5.99 -0.55
N ALA A 164 -6.58 -5.82 0.43
CA ALA A 164 -6.54 -6.54 1.70
C ALA A 164 -6.69 -8.05 1.50
N ASP A 165 -7.64 -8.49 0.66
CA ASP A 165 -7.84 -9.90 0.34
C ASP A 165 -6.55 -10.51 -0.29
N MET A 166 -5.86 -9.77 -1.16
CA MET A 166 -4.59 -10.21 -1.77
C MET A 166 -3.46 -10.35 -0.75
N VAL A 167 -3.31 -9.36 0.13
CA VAL A 167 -2.27 -9.36 1.19
C VAL A 167 -2.57 -10.45 2.23
N GLU A 168 -3.82 -10.67 2.57
CA GLU A 168 -4.21 -11.75 3.47
C GLU A 168 -3.93 -13.12 2.85
N HIS A 169 -4.25 -13.29 1.57
CA HIS A 169 -3.91 -14.52 0.85
C HIS A 169 -2.39 -14.78 0.86
N PHE A 170 -1.58 -13.74 0.63
CA PHE A 170 -0.13 -13.81 0.77
C PHE A 170 0.30 -14.29 2.16
N LEU A 171 -0.21 -13.67 3.23
CA LEU A 171 0.13 -14.08 4.59
C LEU A 171 -0.27 -15.52 4.87
N ARG A 172 -1.45 -15.96 4.45
CA ARG A 172 -1.90 -17.35 4.63
C ARG A 172 -0.92 -18.35 4.02
N VAL A 173 -0.41 -18.04 2.83
CA VAL A 173 0.61 -18.89 2.19
C VAL A 173 1.91 -18.87 3.00
N LYS A 174 2.38 -17.69 3.40
CA LYS A 174 3.60 -17.56 4.20
C LYS A 174 3.51 -18.26 5.56
N LEU A 175 2.37 -18.15 6.23
CA LEU A 175 2.08 -18.85 7.47
C LEU A 175 2.20 -20.37 7.34
N MET A 176 1.69 -20.93 6.24
CA MET A 176 1.76 -22.37 5.99
C MET A 176 3.19 -22.85 5.68
N THR A 177 4.05 -21.97 5.16
CA THR A 177 5.42 -22.34 4.72
C THR A 177 6.51 -21.96 5.71
N GLU A 178 6.33 -20.89 6.48
CA GLU A 178 7.39 -20.21 7.26
C GLU A 178 7.08 -20.12 8.77
N GLY A 179 5.83 -20.35 9.21
CA GLY A 179 5.44 -20.33 10.63
C GLY A 179 4.53 -19.15 10.99
N TYR A 180 4.34 -18.84 12.29
CA TYR A 180 3.44 -17.75 12.70
C TYR A 180 4.02 -16.38 12.31
N GLU A 181 3.22 -15.55 11.66
CA GLU A 181 3.63 -14.24 11.16
C GLU A 181 2.50 -13.22 11.30
N PHE A 182 2.81 -12.08 11.90
CA PHE A 182 1.93 -10.93 12.02
C PHE A 182 2.07 -9.99 10.82
N LEU A 183 1.07 -9.14 10.61
CA LEU A 183 1.08 -8.08 9.60
C LEU A 183 0.71 -6.76 10.24
N LEU A 184 1.56 -5.76 10.02
CA LEU A 184 1.21 -4.37 10.26
C LEU A 184 0.92 -3.67 8.93
N TRP A 185 -0.31 -3.14 8.81
CA TRP A 185 -0.64 -2.19 7.74
C TRP A 185 -0.09 -0.82 8.11
N VAL A 186 0.72 -0.26 7.22
CA VAL A 186 1.20 1.12 7.31
C VAL A 186 0.63 1.87 6.11
N ILE A 187 -0.32 2.76 6.34
CA ILE A 187 -1.09 3.46 5.31
C ILE A 187 -0.74 4.94 5.35
N ASP A 188 -0.51 5.54 4.19
CA ASP A 188 -0.22 6.97 4.13
C ASP A 188 -1.40 7.84 4.64
N ASP A 189 -1.10 8.79 5.52
CA ASP A 189 -2.07 9.69 6.18
C ASP A 189 -2.29 11.00 5.40
N SER A 190 -1.99 11.04 4.09
CA SER A 190 -2.34 12.19 3.24
C SER A 190 -3.86 12.40 3.13
N VAL A 191 -4.66 11.41 3.53
CA VAL A 191 -6.10 11.54 3.78
C VAL A 191 -6.32 12.36 5.06
N ARG A 192 -6.10 13.68 4.98
CA ARG A 192 -6.37 14.62 6.08
C ARG A 192 -7.70 14.32 6.76
N VAL A 193 -7.63 14.27 8.09
CA VAL A 193 -8.64 14.12 9.17
C VAL A 193 -10.05 14.74 8.92
N GLU A 194 -10.27 15.52 7.87
CA GLU A 194 -11.59 16.09 7.54
C GLU A 194 -12.61 15.08 6.95
N ARG A 195 -12.26 13.79 6.86
CA ARG A 195 -13.20 12.73 6.43
C ARG A 195 -13.04 11.45 7.25
N ASP A 196 -13.46 11.48 8.51
CA ASP A 196 -13.60 10.30 9.39
C ASP A 196 -14.14 9.07 8.65
N ARG A 197 -15.15 9.26 7.79
CA ARG A 197 -15.78 8.16 7.05
C ARG A 197 -14.87 7.39 6.09
N THR A 198 -13.83 8.00 5.52
CA THR A 198 -12.90 7.27 4.64
C THR A 198 -11.99 6.40 5.50
N ARG A 199 -11.38 6.98 6.54
CA ARG A 199 -10.53 6.25 7.49
C ARG A 199 -11.30 5.12 8.17
N ASP A 200 -12.53 5.38 8.61
CA ASP A 200 -13.42 4.36 9.17
C ASP A 200 -13.76 3.26 8.17
N SER A 201 -13.95 3.60 6.89
CA SER A 201 -14.20 2.59 5.85
C SER A 201 -12.95 1.75 5.55
N LEU A 202 -11.76 2.32 5.68
CA LEU A 202 -10.48 1.61 5.53
C LEU A 202 -10.24 0.69 6.72
N ILE A 203 -10.44 1.20 7.94
CA ILE A 203 -10.40 0.41 9.16
C ILE A 203 -11.45 -0.70 9.07
N GLU A 204 -12.68 -0.43 8.63
CA GLU A 204 -13.72 -1.43 8.41
C GLU A 204 -13.29 -2.47 7.36
N ALA A 205 -12.67 -2.05 6.25
CA ALA A 205 -12.19 -2.96 5.21
C ALA A 205 -11.05 -3.85 5.71
N VAL A 206 -10.09 -3.30 6.47
CA VAL A 206 -8.97 -4.08 7.02
C VAL A 206 -9.42 -4.98 8.17
N ILE A 207 -10.30 -4.49 9.06
CA ILE A 207 -10.87 -5.30 10.14
C ILE A 207 -11.69 -6.45 9.55
N ARG A 208 -12.54 -6.21 8.55
CA ARG A 208 -13.42 -7.25 7.98
C ARG A 208 -12.74 -8.14 6.94
N GLY A 209 -11.72 -7.65 6.26
CA GLY A 209 -10.82 -8.50 5.48
C GLY A 209 -10.03 -9.41 6.41
N GLY A 210 -9.41 -8.85 7.46
CA GLY A 210 -8.66 -9.61 8.45
C GLY A 210 -9.49 -10.55 9.35
N TYR A 211 -10.79 -10.27 9.54
CA TYR A 211 -11.74 -11.11 10.26
C TYR A 211 -12.90 -11.53 9.35
N ASP A 212 -12.81 -12.70 8.72
CA ASP A 212 -13.98 -13.39 8.19
C ASP A 212 -14.72 -14.11 9.34
N PRO A 213 -15.94 -13.68 9.75
CA PRO A 213 -16.70 -14.33 10.82
C PRO A 213 -17.27 -15.69 10.40
N LEU A 214 -17.34 -16.01 9.10
CA LEU A 214 -17.84 -17.28 8.59
C LEU A 214 -16.84 -18.42 8.76
N LEU A 215 -15.56 -18.12 9.03
CA LEU A 215 -14.53 -19.13 9.27
C LEU A 215 -14.52 -19.68 10.70
N GLY A 216 -15.48 -19.29 11.54
CA GLY A 216 -15.66 -19.85 12.87
C GLY A 216 -14.56 -19.43 13.87
N ARG A 217 -14.79 -19.70 15.15
CA ARG A 217 -13.88 -19.32 16.26
C ARG A 217 -12.52 -20.03 16.22
N ASP A 218 -12.29 -20.93 15.27
CA ASP A 218 -11.10 -21.77 15.19
C ASP A 218 -10.14 -21.41 14.02
N ALA A 219 -10.45 -20.39 13.20
CA ALA A 219 -9.60 -20.02 12.05
C ALA A 219 -8.80 -18.73 12.30
N THR A 220 -7.53 -18.89 12.71
CA THR A 220 -6.33 -18.27 12.10
C THR A 220 -6.38 -16.79 11.63
N SER A 221 -7.22 -15.93 12.19
CA SER A 221 -7.36 -14.51 11.81
C SER A 221 -6.56 -13.57 12.72
N PHE A 222 -5.76 -14.11 13.64
CA PHE A 222 -5.01 -13.37 14.66
C PHE A 222 -3.76 -12.64 14.16
N TYR A 223 -3.53 -12.59 12.84
CA TYR A 223 -2.24 -12.18 12.27
C TYR A 223 -2.16 -10.71 11.90
N THR A 224 -3.27 -10.00 11.66
CA THR A 224 -3.21 -8.56 11.38
C THR A 224 -3.22 -7.75 12.68
N ILE A 225 -2.22 -6.91 12.89
CA ILE A 225 -2.20 -5.93 13.99
C ILE A 225 -3.20 -4.82 13.65
N LEU A 226 -4.19 -4.64 14.53
CA LEU A 226 -5.29 -3.69 14.36
C LEU A 226 -5.31 -2.64 15.49
N PRO A 227 -5.67 -1.38 15.20
CA PRO A 227 -5.97 -0.83 13.86
C PRO A 227 -4.72 -0.62 13.00
N PRO A 228 -4.85 -0.41 11.67
CA PRO A 228 -3.75 0.03 10.81
C PRO A 228 -3.02 1.25 11.36
N LEU A 229 -1.71 1.31 11.13
CA LEU A 229 -0.91 2.50 11.40
C LEU A 229 -1.09 3.48 10.24
N PHE A 230 -1.76 4.61 10.50
CA PHE A 230 -1.78 5.75 9.59
C PHE A 230 -0.55 6.61 9.89
N ALA A 231 0.33 6.77 8.90
CA ALA A 231 1.59 7.47 9.08
C ALA A 231 1.88 8.40 7.91
N HIS A 232 2.72 9.41 8.13
CA HIS A 232 3.15 10.26 7.04
C HIS A 232 4.28 9.58 6.24
N SER A 233 4.19 9.62 4.92
CA SER A 233 5.21 9.12 3.98
C SER A 233 6.65 9.53 4.31
N TYR A 234 6.89 10.77 4.78
CA TYR A 234 8.24 11.22 5.16
C TYR A 234 8.87 10.44 6.33
N GLN A 235 8.07 9.72 7.12
CA GLN A 235 8.53 8.90 8.25
C GLN A 235 8.84 7.45 7.85
N HIS A 236 8.29 6.98 6.74
CA HIS A 236 8.40 5.57 6.31
C HIS A 236 8.76 5.48 4.82
N LEU A 237 10.02 5.11 4.53
CA LEU A 237 10.48 4.94 3.15
C LEU A 237 9.68 3.87 2.38
N GLY A 238 9.10 2.89 3.07
CA GLY A 238 8.20 1.92 2.45
C GLY A 238 6.96 2.54 1.81
N LEU A 239 6.39 3.61 2.43
CA LEU A 239 5.28 4.36 1.82
C LEU A 239 5.72 5.08 0.55
N GLN A 240 6.94 5.64 0.54
CA GLN A 240 7.51 6.30 -0.64
C GLN A 240 7.76 5.32 -1.79
N VAL A 241 8.10 4.06 -1.48
CA VAL A 241 8.17 2.98 -2.48
C VAL A 241 6.77 2.68 -3.02
N ALA A 242 5.75 2.60 -2.15
CA ALA A 242 4.37 2.36 -2.57
C ALA A 242 3.83 3.50 -3.47
N ASP A 243 4.14 4.78 -3.20
CA ASP A 243 3.86 5.92 -4.10
C ASP A 243 4.49 5.69 -5.48
N ALA A 244 5.78 5.33 -5.51
CA ALA A 244 6.50 5.11 -6.76
C ALA A 244 5.88 3.99 -7.60
N VAL A 245 5.55 2.86 -6.97
CA VAL A 245 4.87 1.74 -7.61
C VAL A 245 3.51 2.17 -8.17
N SER A 246 2.65 2.75 -7.33
CA SER A 246 1.31 3.22 -7.74
C SER A 246 1.38 4.24 -8.88
N TYR A 247 2.35 5.15 -8.83
CA TYR A 247 2.56 6.17 -9.85
C TYR A 247 3.00 5.57 -11.18
N VAL A 248 3.98 4.67 -11.18
CA VAL A 248 4.48 4.01 -12.41
C VAL A 248 3.39 3.18 -13.06
N ILE A 249 2.65 2.35 -12.31
CA ILE A 249 1.51 1.57 -12.82
C ILE A 249 0.49 2.51 -13.46
N SER A 250 0.06 3.55 -12.72
CA SER A 250 -0.92 4.53 -13.21
C SER A 250 -0.45 5.21 -14.50
N ARG A 251 0.83 5.58 -14.57
CA ARG A 251 1.38 6.27 -15.73
C ARG A 251 1.49 5.35 -16.95
N ARG A 252 1.96 4.13 -16.74
CA ARG A 252 2.12 3.12 -17.79
C ARG A 252 0.78 2.70 -18.41
N LEU A 253 -0.21 2.43 -17.57
CA LEU A 253 -1.54 1.99 -18.03
C LEU A 253 -2.36 3.12 -18.69
N ARG A 254 -2.10 4.39 -18.34
CA ARG A 254 -2.72 5.54 -19.02
C ARG A 254 -2.23 5.75 -20.46
N GLY A 255 -1.15 5.09 -20.88
CA GLY A 255 -0.52 5.34 -22.18
C GLY A 255 -0.06 6.80 -22.34
N SER A 256 0.18 7.51 -21.23
CA SER A 256 0.65 8.89 -21.30
C SER A 256 2.01 8.91 -22.01
N PRO A 257 2.25 9.83 -22.96
CA PRO A 257 3.55 9.92 -23.62
C PRO A 257 4.61 10.00 -22.52
N SER A 258 5.54 9.03 -22.54
CA SER A 258 6.63 9.01 -21.58
C SER A 258 7.30 10.38 -21.68
N LYS A 259 7.55 11.03 -20.54
CA LYS A 259 8.60 12.05 -20.56
C LYS A 259 9.83 11.26 -20.97
N LYS A 260 10.34 11.50 -22.18
CA LYS A 260 11.38 10.66 -22.82
C LYS A 260 12.60 10.37 -21.92
N ALA A 261 12.80 11.18 -20.89
CA ALA A 261 13.88 11.03 -19.92
C ALA A 261 13.69 9.92 -18.87
N PHE A 262 12.47 9.45 -18.60
CA PHE A 262 12.20 8.43 -17.57
C PHE A 262 11.75 7.11 -18.20
N ASP A 263 12.34 6.00 -17.78
CA ASP A 263 12.05 4.66 -18.30
C ASP A 263 10.86 3.99 -17.59
N PHE A 264 9.66 4.55 -17.78
CA PHE A 264 8.45 4.00 -17.19
C PHE A 264 8.11 2.58 -17.68
N GLU A 265 8.64 2.15 -18.83
CA GLU A 265 8.48 0.76 -19.28
C GLU A 265 9.35 -0.16 -18.42
N GLY A 266 10.66 0.13 -18.32
CA GLY A 266 11.59 -0.64 -17.50
C GLY A 266 11.14 -0.71 -16.04
N TYR A 267 10.73 0.41 -15.45
CA TYR A 267 10.21 0.43 -14.07
C TYR A 267 8.97 -0.44 -13.91
N PHE A 268 8.07 -0.45 -14.91
CA PHE A 268 6.88 -1.29 -14.86
C PHE A 268 7.23 -2.77 -14.99
N GLN A 269 8.20 -3.15 -15.82
CA GLN A 269 8.68 -4.54 -15.90
C GLN A 269 9.28 -5.02 -14.57
N ILE A 270 9.98 -4.14 -13.85
CA ILE A 270 10.49 -4.43 -12.49
C ILE A 270 9.33 -4.63 -11.51
N ILE A 271 8.26 -3.83 -11.61
CA ILE A 271 7.07 -4.03 -10.79
C ILE A 271 6.44 -5.40 -11.09
N LEU A 272 6.30 -5.75 -12.38
CA LEU A 272 5.72 -7.03 -12.79
C LEU A 272 6.51 -8.23 -12.24
N SER A 273 7.84 -8.16 -12.20
CA SER A 273 8.67 -9.25 -11.66
C SER A 273 8.58 -9.39 -10.13
N LYS A 274 8.03 -8.38 -9.44
CA LYS A 274 7.82 -8.37 -7.98
C LYS A 274 6.37 -8.59 -7.57
N LEU A 275 5.45 -8.75 -8.53
CA LEU A 275 4.05 -9.04 -8.21
C LEU A 275 3.93 -10.41 -7.52
N TYR A 276 3.15 -10.47 -6.45
CA TYR A 276 2.79 -11.75 -5.83
C TYR A 276 1.63 -12.41 -6.60
N GLY A 277 1.89 -13.51 -7.29
CA GLY A 277 0.89 -14.22 -8.10
C GLY A 277 0.24 -13.29 -9.14
N ASP A 278 -1.09 -13.28 -9.21
CA ASP A 278 -1.87 -12.31 -10.01
C ASP A 278 -1.97 -10.93 -9.31
N GLY A 279 -0.83 -10.44 -8.80
CA GLY A 279 -0.70 -9.28 -7.91
C GLY A 279 -1.13 -7.94 -8.50
N LEU A 280 -1.71 -7.89 -9.69
CA LEU A 280 -2.23 -6.68 -10.35
C LEU A 280 -3.67 -6.90 -10.82
N VAL A 281 -4.63 -6.35 -10.07
CA VAL A 281 -6.06 -6.52 -10.34
C VAL A 281 -6.67 -5.26 -10.92
N VAL A 282 -7.39 -5.37 -12.04
CA VAL A 282 -8.12 -4.25 -12.65
C VAL A 282 -9.61 -4.31 -12.31
N VAL A 283 -10.05 -3.37 -11.48
CA VAL A 283 -11.46 -3.19 -11.10
C VAL A 283 -12.15 -2.32 -12.15
N SER A 284 -13.06 -2.95 -12.91
CA SER A 284 -13.88 -2.28 -13.93
C SER A 284 -15.34 -2.08 -13.49
N ARG A 285 -15.77 -2.75 -12.41
CA ARG A 285 -17.14 -2.68 -11.88
C ARG A 285 -17.08 -2.74 -10.36
N ILE A 286 -17.91 -1.92 -9.71
CA ILE A 286 -18.06 -1.97 -8.25
C ILE A 286 -19.34 -2.74 -7.91
N PRO A 287 -19.28 -3.88 -7.19
CA PRO A 287 -20.49 -4.57 -6.77
C PRO A 287 -21.31 -3.69 -5.80
N ARG A 288 -22.59 -4.02 -5.57
CA ARG A 288 -23.34 -3.40 -4.47
C ARG A 288 -22.69 -3.78 -3.15
N LYS A 289 -22.66 -2.89 -2.14
CA LYS A 289 -21.98 -3.13 -0.85
C LYS A 289 -22.45 -4.43 -0.18
N GLU A 290 -23.72 -4.79 -0.36
CA GLU A 290 -24.33 -6.05 0.12
C GLU A 290 -23.64 -7.31 -0.45
N HIS A 291 -23.06 -7.22 -1.65
CA HIS A 291 -22.43 -8.35 -2.35
C HIS A 291 -20.90 -8.37 -2.20
N TRP A 292 -20.32 -7.49 -1.40
CA TRP A 292 -18.86 -7.49 -1.23
C TRP A 292 -18.40 -8.65 -0.34
N TRP A 293 -19.33 -9.25 0.41
CA TRP A 293 -19.07 -10.15 1.53
C TRP A 293 -19.83 -11.48 1.41
N MET A 294 -20.30 -11.82 0.20
CA MET A 294 -20.78 -13.16 -0.16
C MET A 294 -19.65 -13.88 -0.88
#